data_AF-A0A7L5Y2K4-F1
#
_entry.id   AF-A0A7L5Y2K4-F1
#
_cell.length_a   1.000
_cell.length_b   1.000
_cell.length_c   1.000
_cell.angle_alpha   90.00
_cell.angle_beta   90.00
_cell.angle_gamma   90.00
#
_symmetry.space_group_name_H-M   'P 1'
#
loop_
_entity.id
_entity.type
_entity.pdbx_description
1 polymer ?
#
loop_
_entity_poly.entity_id
_entity_poly.type
_entity_poly.pdbx_seq_one_letter_code
_entity_poly.pdbx_strand_id
1 'polypeptide(L)' 'MQAAALFSRTNLLRKMAEANEKFWRLYDPADPSTAPTNEQVVAHLKRQGVSQRIAEAIATILRAEDLPTGPRK' A
#
# COMPACT_ATOMS: atom_id res chain seq x y z
N MET A 1 -18.00 18.17 -17.46
CA MET A 1 -16.74 18.65 -16.87
C MET A 1 -16.14 17.53 -16.03
N GLN A 2 -15.01 16.95 -16.43
CA GLN A 2 -14.31 15.94 -15.63
C GLN A 2 -13.07 16.62 -15.05
N ALA A 3 -13.04 16.79 -13.73
CA ALA A 3 -11.88 17.35 -13.05
C ALA A 3 -10.72 16.35 -13.20
N ALA A 4 -9.75 16.68 -14.05
CA ALA A 4 -8.47 16.00 -14.07
C ALA A 4 -7.82 16.23 -12.70
N ALA A 5 -7.87 15.21 -11.83
CA ALA A 5 -7.17 15.24 -10.57
C ALA A 5 -5.68 15.42 -10.87
N LEU A 6 -5.19 16.65 -10.69
CA LEU A 6 -3.79 17.00 -10.88
C LEU A 6 -2.93 16.03 -10.07
N PHE A 7 -2.03 15.34 -10.78
CA PHE A 7 -0.98 14.53 -10.21
C PHE A 7 0.01 15.47 -9.48
N SER A 8 -0.37 15.93 -8.29
CA SER A 8 0.54 16.62 -7.37
C SER A 8 1.33 15.57 -6.59
N ARG A 9 2.63 15.81 -6.36
CA ARG A 9 3.48 14.95 -5.50
C ARG A 9 2.85 14.67 -4.14
N THR A 10 2.12 15.64 -3.59
CA THR A 10 1.42 15.51 -2.31
C THR A 10 0.26 14.52 -2.36
N ASN A 11 -0.34 14.34 -3.54
CA ASN A 11 -1.48 13.44 -3.71
C ASN A 11 -1.05 11.97 -3.59
N LEU A 12 0.16 11.63 -4.07
CA LEU A 12 0.69 10.28 -3.94
C LEU A 12 1.09 9.95 -2.50
N LEU A 13 1.73 10.90 -1.81
CA LEU A 13 2.05 10.75 -0.38
C LEU A 13 0.80 10.58 0.47
N ARG A 14 -0.27 11.32 0.16
CA ARG A 14 -1.57 11.15 0.83
C ARG A 14 -2.13 9.74 0.63
N LYS A 15 -2.15 9.23 -0.60
CA LYS A 15 -2.62 7.86 -0.89
C LYS A 15 -1.77 6.79 -0.20
N MET A 16 -0.47 7.01 -0.08
CA MET A 16 0.42 6.13 0.67
C MET A 16 0.09 6.14 2.16
N ALA A 17 -0.11 7.31 2.77
CA ALA A 17 -0.50 7.42 4.17
C ALA A 17 -1.87 6.76 4.44
N GLU A 18 -2.83 6.94 3.54
CA GLU A 18 -4.15 6.27 3.60
C GLU A 18 -4.02 4.75 3.49
N ALA A 19 -3.14 4.24 2.62
CA ALA A 19 -2.87 2.80 2.52
C ALA A 19 -2.21 2.26 3.79
N ASN A 20 -1.28 3.01 4.40
CA ASN A 20 -0.68 2.66 5.68
C ASN A 20 -1.73 2.53 6.78
N GLU A 21 -2.57 3.55 6.94
CA GLU A 21 -3.64 3.55 7.94
C GLU A 21 -4.65 2.42 7.71
N LYS A 22 -4.97 2.13 6.46
CA LYS A 22 -5.94 1.07 6.12
C LYS A 22 -5.43 -0.34 6.42
N PHE A 23 -4.17 -0.62 6.11
CA PHE A 23 -3.65 -1.98 6.08
C PHE A 23 -2.72 -2.33 7.24
N TRP A 24 -2.00 -1.34 7.79
CA TRP A 24 -0.96 -1.57 8.78
C TRP A 24 -1.32 -1.05 10.18
N ARG A 25 -2.41 -0.29 10.34
CA ARG A 25 -2.85 0.22 11.65
C ARG A 25 -3.07 -0.86 12.70
N LEU A 26 -3.55 -2.04 12.29
CA LEU A 26 -3.87 -3.17 13.18
C LEU A 26 -2.91 -4.35 12.98
N TYR A 27 -1.76 -4.13 12.32
CA TYR A 27 -0.73 -5.15 12.20
C TYR A 27 -0.17 -5.49 13.58
N ASP A 28 -0.16 -6.79 13.91
CA ASP A 28 0.48 -7.34 15.09
C ASP A 28 1.85 -7.95 14.69
N PRO A 29 2.98 -7.38 15.15
CA PRO A 29 4.31 -7.94 14.89
C PRO A 29 4.52 -9.36 15.42
N ALA A 30 3.75 -9.79 16.43
CA ALA A 30 3.82 -11.15 16.97
C ALA A 30 3.01 -12.16 16.13
N ASP A 31 2.10 -11.69 15.27
CA ASP A 31 1.30 -12.51 14.37
C ASP A 31 1.43 -12.03 12.91
N PRO A 32 2.39 -12.56 12.14
CA PRO A 32 2.61 -12.21 10.73
C PRO A 32 1.41 -12.44 9.81
N SER A 33 0.40 -13.22 10.22
CA SER A 33 -0.82 -13.44 9.44
C SER A 33 -1.72 -12.20 9.40
N THR A 34 -1.56 -11.27 10.37
CA THR A 34 -2.28 -10.00 10.43
C THR A 34 -1.76 -8.97 9.42
N ALA A 35 -0.56 -9.15 8.88
CA ALA A 35 0.01 -8.25 7.88
C ALA A 35 -0.76 -8.33 6.56
N PRO A 36 -0.94 -7.23 5.82
CA PRO A 36 -1.44 -7.28 4.44
C PRO A 36 -0.44 -7.96 3.50
N THR A 37 -0.90 -8.44 2.35
CA THR A 37 -0.02 -8.82 1.24
C THR A 37 0.25 -7.61 0.34
N ASN A 38 1.36 -7.63 -0.40
CA ASN A 38 1.65 -6.56 -1.36
C ASN A 38 0.56 -6.47 -2.43
N GLU A 39 -0.02 -7.58 -2.86
CA GLU A 39 -1.11 -7.61 -3.85
C GLU A 39 -2.35 -6.87 -3.35
N GLN A 40 -2.69 -7.00 -2.06
CA GLN A 40 -3.82 -6.30 -1.46
C GLN A 40 -3.61 -4.77 -1.48
N VAL A 41 -2.40 -4.32 -1.12
CA VAL A 41 -2.02 -2.91 -1.12
C VAL A 41 -1.98 -2.35 -2.56
N VAL A 42 -1.36 -3.07 -3.48
CA VAL A 42 -1.27 -2.70 -4.91
C VAL A 42 -2.67 -2.58 -5.53
N ALA A 43 -3.54 -3.57 -5.31
CA ALA A 43 -4.89 -3.56 -5.84
C ALA A 43 -5.69 -2.35 -5.31
N HIS A 44 -5.50 -1.98 -4.03
CA HIS A 44 -6.13 -0.79 -3.46
C HIS A 44 -5.65 0.51 -4.12
N LEU A 45 -4.34 0.70 -4.28
CA LEU A 45 -3.76 1.91 -4.89
C LEU A 45 -4.16 2.05 -6.37
N LYS A 46 -4.22 0.94 -7.11
CA LYS A 46 -4.67 0.93 -8.50
C LYS A 46 -6.13 1.36 -8.66
N ARG A 47 -7.02 0.95 -7.75
CA ARG A 47 -8.41 1.42 -7.74
C ARG A 47 -8.51 2.93 -7.55
N GLN A 48 -7.48 3.58 -7.01
CA GLN A 48 -7.38 5.02 -6.89
C GLN A 48 -6.64 5.70 -8.06
N GLY A 49 -6.35 4.98 -9.14
CA GLY A 49 -5.66 5.51 -10.32
C GLY A 49 -4.14 5.65 -10.19
N VAL A 50 -3.52 5.00 -9.20
CA VAL A 50 -2.05 4.90 -9.13
C VAL A 50 -1.57 3.86 -10.15
N SER A 51 -0.48 4.17 -10.89
CA SER A 51 0.09 3.23 -11.85
C SER A 51 0.67 2.00 -11.17
N GLN A 52 0.72 0.87 -11.89
CA GLN A 52 1.22 -0.42 -11.37
C GLN A 52 2.58 -0.28 -10.68
N ARG A 53 3.58 0.26 -11.40
CA ARG A 53 4.96 0.41 -10.91
C ARG A 53 5.02 1.23 -9.62
N ILE A 54 4.25 2.31 -9.53
CA ILE A 54 4.25 3.17 -8.34
C ILE A 54 3.52 2.50 -7.18
N ALA A 55 2.43 1.77 -7.45
CA ALA A 55 1.72 1.00 -6.44
C ALA A 55 2.60 -0.12 -5.85
N GLU A 56 3.37 -0.82 -6.68
CA GLU A 56 4.34 -1.84 -6.25
C GLU A 56 5.45 -1.24 -5.38
N ALA A 57 6.00 -0.09 -5.78
CA ALA A 57 6.99 0.63 -4.99
C ALA A 57 6.44 1.03 -3.62
N ILE A 58 5.23 1.61 -3.57
CA ILE A 58 4.58 1.98 -2.30
C ILE A 58 4.33 0.74 -1.43
N ALA A 59 3.80 -0.34 -1.99
CA ALA A 59 3.56 -1.57 -1.24
C ALA A 59 4.87 -2.13 -0.64
N THR A 60 5.98 -2.00 -1.36
CA THR A 60 7.30 -2.40 -0.88
C THR A 60 7.80 -1.49 0.23
N ILE A 61 7.64 -0.16 0.10
CA ILE A 61 8.05 0.81 1.13
C ILE A 61 7.24 0.63 2.42
N LEU A 62 5.96 0.28 2.34
CA LEU A 62 5.11 0.07 3.51
C LEU A 62 5.34 -1.28 4.21
N ARG A 63 6.04 -2.22 3.58
CA ARG A 63 6.23 -3.56 4.12
C ARG A 63 7.15 -3.50 5.34
N ALA A 64 6.69 -4.02 6.48
CA ALA A 64 7.51 -4.17 7.68
C ALA A 64 8.78 -5.01 7.40
N GLU A 65 9.92 -4.58 7.95
CA GLU A 65 11.25 -5.16 7.67
C GLU A 65 11.37 -6.61 8.15
N ASP A 66 10.76 -6.92 9.30
CA ASP A 66 10.89 -8.22 9.97
C ASP A 66 9.98 -9.30 9.38
N LEU A 67 9.18 -8.98 8.36
CA LEU A 67 8.29 -9.95 7.74
C LEU A 67 9.10 -10.95 6.88
N PRO A 68 8.92 -12.27 7.10
CA PRO A 68 9.56 -13.27 6.25
C PRO A 68 9.15 -13.08 4.79
N THR A 69 10.08 -13.36 3.89
CA THR A 69 9.85 -13.37 2.45
C THR A 69 9.29 -14.73 2.02
N GLY A 70 8.42 -14.73 1.01
CA GLY A 70 7.81 -15.94 0.45
C GLY A 70 6.32 -16.11 0.81
N PRO A 71 5.69 -17.20 0.32
CA PRO A 71 4.28 -17.47 0.58
C PRO A 71 4.03 -17.63 2.07
N ARG A 72 3.05 -16.91 2.60
CA ARG A 72 2.56 -17.16 3.97
C ARG A 72 1.78 -18.48 3.94
N LYS A 73 2.12 -19.41 4.84
CA LYS A 73 1.40 -20.68 5.01
C LYS A 73 0.09 -20.46 5.72
#